data_AF-A0A318QCX6-F1
#
_entry.id   AF-A0A318QCX6-F1
#
_cell.length_a   1.000
_cell.length_b   1.000
_cell.length_c   1.000
_cell.angle_alpha   90.00
_cell.angle_beta   90.00
_cell.angle_gamma   90.00
#
_symmetry.space_group_name_H-M   'P 1'
#
loop_
_entity.id
_entity.type
_entity.pdbx_description
1 polymer ?
#
loop_
_entity_poly.entity_id
_entity_poly.type
_entity_poly.pdbx_seq_one_letter_code
_entity_poly.pdbx_strand_id
1 'polypeptide(L)' 'MGKPDFCDEFKQDSVAQITEQGYRVAEVSQRLGGSTHSLYAWKRQFAKVASGETGN' A
#
# COMPACT_ATOMS: atom_id res chain seq x y z
N MET A 1 -20.71 -4.88 9.91
CA MET A 1 -19.78 -5.63 9.06
C MET A 1 -18.40 -5.04 9.23
N GLY A 2 -17.54 -5.70 10.00
CA GLY A 2 -16.14 -5.31 10.13
C GLY A 2 -15.52 -5.31 8.74
N LYS A 3 -14.81 -4.24 8.41
CA LYS A 3 -14.06 -4.17 7.16
C LYS A 3 -13.10 -5.36 7.20
N PRO A 4 -12.90 -6.12 6.11
CA PRO A 4 -11.78 -7.04 6.06
C PRO A 4 -10.54 -6.15 6.07
N ASP A 5 -10.03 -5.88 7.28
CA ASP A 5 -8.82 -5.14 7.48
C ASP A 5 -7.72 -6.02 6.91
N PHE A 6 -7.36 -5.73 5.65
CA PHE A 6 -6.13 -6.24 5.07
C PHE A 6 -5.02 -6.06 6.12
N CYS A 7 -4.36 -7.16 6.46
CA CYS A 7 -3.35 -7.17 7.52
C CYS A 7 -2.35 -6.05 7.25
N ASP A 8 -1.93 -5.32 8.27
CA ASP A 8 -1.06 -4.16 8.08
C ASP A 8 0.27 -4.55 7.42
N GLU A 9 0.78 -5.75 7.74
CA GLU A 9 1.90 -6.39 7.05
C GLU A 9 1.66 -6.53 5.54
N PHE A 10 0.45 -6.87 5.11
CA PHE A 10 0.13 -6.97 3.69
C PHE A 10 0.19 -5.61 2.99
N LYS A 11 -0.28 -4.56 3.67
CA LYS A 11 -0.22 -3.19 3.11
C LYS A 11 1.22 -2.73 2.99
N GLN A 12 2.01 -2.98 4.03
CA GLN A 12 3.42 -2.60 4.08
C GLN A 12 4.25 -3.36 3.05
N ASP A 13 4.07 -4.68 2.93
CA ASP A 13 4.74 -5.52 1.93
C ASP A 13 4.36 -5.10 0.50
N SER A 14 3.07 -4.82 0.26
CA SER A 14 2.62 -4.32 -1.04
C SER A 14 3.28 -2.99 -1.41
N VAL A 15 3.40 -2.06 -0.45
CA VAL A 15 4.04 -0.77 -0.67
C VAL A 15 5.54 -0.93 -0.86
N ALA A 16 6.21 -1.76 -0.05
CA ALA A 16 7.63 -2.10 -0.16
C ALA A 16 7.97 -2.68 -1.54
N GLN A 17 7.16 -3.60 -2.07
CA GLN A 17 7.33 -4.12 -3.43
C GLN A 17 7.25 -3.01 -4.50
N ILE A 18 6.39 -2.01 -4.30
CA ILE A 18 6.23 -0.88 -5.24
C ILE A 18 7.39 0.12 -5.11
N THR A 19 7.86 0.40 -3.89
CA THR A 19 8.83 1.48 -3.62
C THR A 19 10.28 0.98 -3.60
N GLU A 20 10.54 -0.15 -2.96
CA GLU A 20 11.89 -0.72 -2.81
C GLU A 20 12.25 -1.58 -4.02
N GLN A 21 11.30 -2.39 -4.49
CA GLN A 21 11.53 -3.31 -5.61
C GLN A 21 11.18 -2.71 -6.97
N GLY A 22 10.47 -1.57 -6.99
CA GLY A 22 10.13 -0.83 -8.21
C GLY A 22 9.02 -1.47 -9.04
N TYR A 23 8.25 -2.41 -8.49
CA TYR A 23 7.13 -3.02 -9.22
C TYR A 23 5.99 -2.03 -9.45
N ARG A 24 5.25 -2.23 -10.55
CA ARG A 24 4.06 -1.43 -10.83
C ARG A 24 2.89 -1.86 -9.94
N VAL A 25 2.09 -0.89 -9.53
CA VAL A 25 0.86 -1.09 -8.74
C VAL A 25 -0.05 -2.16 -9.37
N ALA A 26 -0.20 -2.15 -10.69
CA ALA A 26 -1.02 -3.12 -11.42
C ALA A 26 -0.49 -4.57 -11.31
N GLU A 27 0.83 -4.74 -11.28
CA GLU A 27 1.47 -6.04 -11.17
C GLU A 27 1.34 -6.60 -9.75
N VAL A 28 1.59 -5.77 -8.74
CA VAL A 28 1.40 -6.11 -7.32
C VAL A 28 -0.07 -6.41 -7.03
N SER A 29 -1.00 -5.65 -7.63
CA SER A 29 -2.45 -5.89 -7.56
C SER A 29 -2.83 -7.27 -8.10
N GLN A 30 -2.30 -7.65 -9.26
CA GLN A 30 -2.55 -8.97 -9.86
C GLN A 30 -1.90 -10.11 -9.05
N ARG A 31 -0.69 -9.90 -8.53
CA ARG A 31 0.04 -10.92 -7.76
C ARG A 31 -0.56 -11.20 -6.39
N LEU A 32 -0.87 -10.15 -5.64
CA LEU A 32 -1.29 -10.24 -4.25
C LEU A 32 -2.81 -10.26 -4.09
N GLY A 33 -3.57 -10.06 -5.19
CA GLY A 33 -5.03 -9.98 -5.14
C GLY A 33 -5.56 -8.71 -4.45
N GLY A 34 -4.70 -7.70 -4.25
CA GLY A 34 -5.08 -6.41 -3.70
C GLY A 34 -5.77 -5.54 -4.75
N SER A 35 -6.71 -4.69 -4.32
CA SER A 35 -7.31 -3.70 -5.23
C SER A 35 -6.28 -2.62 -5.59
N THR A 36 -6.12 -2.34 -6.88
CA THR A 36 -5.21 -1.30 -7.40
C THR A 36 -5.50 0.06 -6.74
N HIS A 37 -6.78 0.33 -6.45
CA HIS A 37 -7.20 1.56 -5.77
C HIS A 37 -6.68 1.64 -4.33
N SER A 38 -6.75 0.54 -3.57
CA SER A 38 -6.20 0.45 -2.21
C SER A 38 -4.69 0.63 -2.20
N LEU A 39 -3.98 0.05 -3.17
CA LEU A 39 -2.53 0.18 -3.29
C LEU A 39 -2.10 1.63 -3.56
N TYR A 40 -2.83 2.37 -4.40
CA TYR A 40 -2.59 3.80 -4.61
C TYR A 40 -2.83 4.61 -3.32
N ALA A 41 -3.88 4.29 -2.58
CA ALA A 41 -4.17 4.94 -1.31
C ALA A 41 -3.07 4.66 -0.27
N TRP A 42 -2.61 3.41 -0.15
CA TRP A 42 -1.52 3.04 0.77
C TRP A 42 -0.20 3.67 0.37
N LYS A 43 0.14 3.68 -0.93
CA LYS A 43 1.34 4.38 -1.41
C LYS A 43 1.33 5.86 -1.01
N ARG A 44 0.19 6.55 -1.11
CA ARG A 44 0.04 7.94 -0.67
C ARG A 44 0.18 8.09 0.85
N GLN A 45 -0.43 7.20 1.63
CA GLN A 45 -0.32 7.22 3.08
C GLN A 45 1.12 6.97 3.55
N PHE A 46 1.78 5.94 3.03
CA PHE A 46 3.18 5.63 3.37
C PHE A 46 4.15 6.71 2.90
N ALA A 47 3.95 7.31 1.73
CA ALA A 47 4.75 8.46 1.29
C ALA A 47 4.60 9.67 2.26
N LYS A 48 3.39 9.92 2.77
CA LYS A 48 3.13 10.99 3.74
C LYS A 48 3.76 10.71 5.10
N VAL A 49 3.73 9.44 5.54
CA VAL A 49 4.37 8.98 6.79
C VAL A 49 5.89 9.06 6.69
N ALA A 50 6.48 8.61 5.58
CA ALA A 50 7.94 8.69 5.36
C ALA A 50 8.44 10.13 5.27
N SER A 51 7.61 11.06 4.80
CA SER A 51 7.94 12.49 4.71
C SER A 51 7.70 13.27 6.00
N GLY A 52 7.26 12.64 7.09
CA GLY A 52 7.16 13.29 8.40
C GLY A 52 6.05 14.34 8.52
N GLU A 53 4.93 14.20 7.79
CA GLU A 53 3.75 15.04 8.03
C GLU A 53 2.59 14.20 8.56
N THR A 54 2.65 13.88 9.86
CA THR A 54 1.47 13.53 10.65
C THR A 54 0.65 14.81 10.82
N GLY A 55 -0.28 15.04 9.90
CA GLY A 55 -1.23 16.14 9.96
C GLY A 55 -2.39 15.75 10.87
N ASN A 56 -2.33 16.27 12.11
CA ASN A 56 -3.40 16.60 13.08
C ASN A 56 -4.47 15.55 13.41
#